data_AF-A0ABC9V3A1-F1
#
_entry.id   AF-A0ABC9V3A1-F1
#
_cell.length_a   1.000
_cell.length_b   1.000
_cell.length_c   1.000
_cell.angle_alpha   90.00
_cell.angle_beta   90.00
_cell.angle_gamma   90.00
#
_symmetry.space_group_name_H-M   'P 1'
#
loop_
_entity.id
_entity.type
_entity.pdbx_description
1 polymer ?
#
loop_
_entity_poly.entity_id
_entity_poly.type
_entity_poly.pdbx_seq_one_letter_code
_entity_poly.pdbx_strand_id
1 'polypeptide(L)'
;MYVRLWTFQDHLIYYRFKGGDVKNETPKRNGALDSKGVADYHTPTNGGIQKLKFINEPNLYRIIFRSNKTEALNFQNWVFAEVLPSIRKTGSYSARQSAYEELNRLCMQEKVSKDKGTFHSLGMHRRKYEKHLNAKRIQTCKANLQIAFDGLHHE
;
A
#
# COMPACT_ATOMS: atom_id res chain seq x y z
N MET A 1 1.14 9.29 5.19
CA MET A 1 0.24 9.42 4.03
C MET A 1 -0.91 8.48 4.25
N TYR A 2 -2.01 9.00 4.81
CA TYR A 2 -3.27 8.28 4.86
C TYR A 2 -4.00 8.60 3.56
N VAL A 3 -3.90 7.69 2.58
CA VAL A 3 -4.79 7.69 1.43
C VAL A 3 -6.09 7.07 1.90
N ARG A 4 -7.14 7.88 2.08
CA ARG A 4 -8.47 7.38 2.38
C ARG A 4 -9.20 7.20 1.04
N LEU A 5 -9.39 5.95 0.63
CA LEU A 5 -10.18 5.59 -0.54
C LEU A 5 -11.62 6.07 -0.35
N TRP A 6 -12.17 6.75 -1.36
CA TRP A 6 -13.61 6.93 -1.52
C TRP A 6 -13.96 6.42 -2.90
N THR A 7 -14.91 5.48 -2.98
CA THR A 7 -15.55 5.08 -4.23
C THR A 7 -16.77 5.98 -4.41
N PHE A 8 -16.85 6.68 -5.54
CA PHE A 8 -18.09 7.32 -5.98
C PHE A 8 -18.55 6.65 -7.27
N GLN A 9 -19.84 6.81 -7.56
CA GLN A 9 -20.77 5.91 -8.25
C GLN A 9 -20.46 5.48 -9.70
N ASP A 10 -19.26 5.74 -10.24
CA ASP A 10 -18.89 5.49 -11.65
C ASP A 10 -17.52 4.76 -11.81
N HIS A 11 -17.12 3.91 -10.85
CA HIS A 11 -15.84 3.17 -10.87
C HIS A 11 -14.55 4.02 -10.89
N LEU A 12 -14.64 5.35 -10.77
CA LEU A 12 -13.47 6.23 -10.71
C LEU A 12 -12.99 6.36 -9.25
N ILE A 13 -11.83 5.76 -8.96
CA ILE A 13 -11.15 5.92 -7.67
C ILE A 13 -10.49 7.29 -7.64
N TYR A 14 -10.98 8.17 -6.77
CA TYR A 14 -10.38 9.48 -6.58
C TYR A 14 -9.60 9.60 -5.28
N TYR A 15 -8.41 10.19 -5.36
CA TYR A 15 -7.47 10.25 -4.24
C TYR A 15 -7.42 11.65 -3.60
N ARG A 16 -7.73 11.73 -2.31
CA ARG A 16 -7.64 12.96 -1.50
C ARG A 16 -6.29 13.03 -0.76
N PHE A 17 -5.53 14.11 -0.97
CA PHE A 17 -4.37 14.44 -0.15
C PHE A 17 -4.82 15.15 1.15
N LYS A 18 -4.49 14.61 2.33
CA LYS A 18 -4.63 15.38 3.58
C LYS A 18 -3.46 16.35 3.70
N GLY A 19 -3.78 17.65 3.74
CA GLY A 19 -2.83 18.72 4.04
C GLY A 19 -2.45 19.56 2.82
N GLY A 20 -3.29 20.55 2.52
CA GLY A 20 -3.02 21.60 1.53
C GLY A 20 -3.02 21.11 0.08
N ASP A 21 -3.00 22.08 -0.82
CA ASP A 21 -3.12 21.93 -2.27
C ASP A 21 -2.26 20.80 -2.84
N VAL A 22 -2.58 20.34 -4.05
CA VAL A 22 -1.68 19.49 -4.84
C VAL A 22 -0.45 20.34 -5.21
N LYS A 23 0.49 20.50 -4.27
CA LYS A 23 1.65 21.39 -4.38
C LYS A 23 2.67 20.96 -5.45
N ASN A 24 2.41 19.85 -6.15
CA ASN A 24 3.26 19.33 -7.23
C ASN A 24 2.69 19.63 -8.63
N GLU A 25 1.69 20.51 -8.75
CA GLU A 25 1.10 20.97 -10.02
C GLU A 25 1.95 22.00 -10.77
N THR A 26 3.26 22.14 -10.52
CA THR A 26 4.05 23.14 -11.26
C THR A 26 4.07 22.74 -12.76
N PRO A 27 3.35 23.46 -13.64
CA PRO A 27 3.13 22.99 -15.03
C PRO A 27 4.41 23.07 -15.85
N LYS A 28 5.33 23.95 -15.44
CA LYS A 28 6.47 24.39 -16.24
C LYS A 28 7.65 23.43 -16.29
N ARG A 29 7.75 22.45 -15.37
CA ARG A 29 9.01 21.69 -15.21
C ARG A 29 8.97 20.26 -15.75
N ASN A 30 7.84 19.54 -15.67
CA ASN A 30 7.81 18.10 -15.96
C ASN A 30 6.47 17.57 -16.54
N GLY A 31 5.71 18.39 -17.26
CA GLY A 31 4.46 17.98 -17.93
C GLY A 31 3.23 18.05 -17.04
N ALA A 32 2.23 18.81 -17.46
CA ALA A 32 0.98 19.03 -16.74
C ALA A 32 0.19 17.73 -16.47
N LEU A 33 -0.68 17.74 -15.47
CA LEU A 33 -1.69 16.69 -15.30
C LEU A 33 -2.63 16.73 -16.51
N ASP A 34 -3.15 15.57 -16.90
CA ASP A 34 -4.18 15.54 -17.94
C ASP A 34 -5.45 16.16 -17.37
N SER A 35 -5.88 17.27 -17.99
CA SER A 35 -7.10 18.00 -17.66
C SER A 35 -8.35 17.11 -17.62
N LYS A 36 -8.43 16.05 -18.45
CA LYS A 36 -9.56 15.12 -18.47
C LYS A 36 -9.68 14.28 -17.19
N GLY A 37 -8.58 14.16 -16.45
CA GLY A 37 -8.49 13.37 -15.23
C GLY A 37 -8.41 14.22 -13.96
N VAL A 38 -8.79 15.50 -14.02
CA VAL A 38 -8.79 16.43 -12.89
C VAL A 38 -10.19 17.02 -12.74
N ALA A 39 -10.77 16.91 -11.56
CA ALA A 39 -12.08 17.47 -11.24
C ALA A 39 -12.05 18.21 -9.90
N ASP A 40 -12.74 19.35 -9.84
CA ASP A 40 -12.93 20.09 -8.60
C ASP A 40 -14.34 19.83 -8.06
N TYR A 41 -14.45 19.44 -6.80
CA TYR A 41 -15.75 19.24 -6.14
C TYR A 41 -15.83 20.00 -4.81
N HIS A 42 -17.02 20.52 -4.52
CA HIS A 42 -17.35 21.09 -3.22
C HIS A 42 -17.72 19.96 -2.26
N THR A 43 -16.78 19.59 -1.39
CA THR A 43 -16.97 18.46 -0.48
C THR A 43 -17.26 18.97 0.93
N PRO A 44 -18.33 18.50 1.59
CA PRO A 44 -18.55 18.79 3.01
C PRO A 44 -17.46 18.12 3.84
N THR A 45 -16.78 18.91 4.65
CA THR A 45 -15.76 18.44 5.60
C THR A 45 -16.10 18.93 7.00
N ASN A 46 -15.39 18.45 8.03
CA ASN A 46 -15.59 18.93 9.41
C ASN A 46 -15.40 20.45 9.57
N GLY A 47 -14.74 21.12 8.62
CA GLY A 47 -14.58 22.58 8.59
C GLY A 47 -15.50 23.29 7.59
N GLY A 48 -16.63 22.68 7.22
CA GLY A 48 -17.56 23.22 6.21
C GLY A 48 -17.30 22.70 4.79
N ILE A 49 -18.02 23.27 3.83
CA ILE A 49 -17.89 22.94 2.41
C ILE A 49 -16.57 23.50 1.89
N GLN A 50 -15.67 22.63 1.43
CA GLN A 50 -14.37 23.00 0.90
C GLN A 50 -14.28 22.57 -0.56
N LYS A 51 -13.68 23.43 -1.41
CA LYS A 51 -13.35 23.07 -2.79
C LYS A 51 -12.14 22.15 -2.76
N LEU A 52 -12.32 20.88 -3.14
CA LEU A 52 -11.27 19.87 -3.18
C LEU A 52 -11.02 19.43 -4.62
N LYS A 53 -9.76 19.14 -4.93
CA LYS A 53 -9.35 18.59 -6.22
C LYS A 53 -9.23 17.09 -6.15
N PHE A 54 -9.82 16.43 -7.13
CA PHE A 54 -9.84 15.00 -7.29
C PHE A 54 -9.16 14.64 -8.62
N ILE A 55 -8.40 13.55 -8.59
CA ILE A 55 -7.61 13.09 -9.74
C ILE A 55 -7.87 11.62 -10.01
N ASN A 56 -7.79 11.24 -11.28
CA ASN A 56 -7.81 9.83 -11.68
C ASN A 56 -6.48 9.13 -11.40
N GLU A 57 -6.48 7.80 -11.52
CA GLU A 57 -5.33 6.95 -11.25
C GLU A 57 -4.07 7.27 -12.12
N PRO A 58 -4.18 7.50 -13.44
CA PRO A 58 -3.02 7.95 -14.22
C PRO A 58 -2.36 9.23 -13.69
N ASN A 59 -3.17 10.23 -13.31
CA ASN A 59 -2.67 11.46 -12.72
C ASN A 59 -2.11 11.23 -11.31
N LEU A 60 -2.69 10.32 -10.52
CA LEU A 60 -2.12 9.91 -9.23
C LEU A 60 -0.71 9.37 -9.43
N TYR A 61 -0.50 8.39 -10.32
CA TYR A 61 0.82 7.81 -10.55
C TYR A 61 1.84 8.86 -10.97
N ARG A 62 1.46 9.78 -11.87
CA ARG A 62 2.33 10.93 -12.24
C ARG A 62 2.76 11.75 -11.04
N ILE A 63 1.86 12.01 -10.09
CA ILE A 63 2.18 12.77 -8.88
C ILE A 63 3.09 11.96 -7.96
N ILE A 64 2.79 10.68 -7.75
CA ILE A 64 3.57 9.83 -6.85
C ILE A 64 5.01 9.72 -7.33
N PHE A 65 5.26 9.43 -8.61
CA PHE A 65 6.60 9.28 -9.16
C PHE A 65 7.41 10.58 -9.22
N ARG A 66 6.77 11.74 -9.04
CA ARG A 66 7.44 13.06 -8.96
C ARG A 66 7.57 13.57 -7.53
N SER A 67 6.99 12.89 -6.56
CA SER A 67 6.92 13.35 -5.18
C SER A 67 8.13 12.87 -4.39
N ASN A 68 8.75 13.79 -3.65
CA ASN A 68 9.84 13.48 -2.71
C ASN A 68 9.33 13.19 -1.29
N LYS A 69 8.00 13.10 -1.09
CA LYS A 69 7.44 12.75 0.22
C LYS A 69 7.80 11.31 0.57
N THR A 70 8.16 11.06 1.83
CA THR A 70 8.59 9.74 2.33
C THR A 70 7.62 8.63 1.94
N GLU A 71 6.32 8.89 1.96
CA GLU A 71 5.33 7.87 1.66
C GLU A 71 5.17 7.61 0.17
N ALA A 72 5.37 8.63 -0.66
CA ALA A 72 5.46 8.45 -2.10
C ALA A 72 6.71 7.63 -2.45
N LEU A 73 7.85 7.92 -1.80
CA LEU A 73 9.08 7.15 -1.97
C LEU A 73 8.92 5.69 -1.54
N ASN A 74 8.22 5.41 -0.43
CA ASN A 74 7.93 4.04 -0.02
C ASN A 74 7.12 3.27 -1.09
N PHE A 75 6.10 3.92 -1.66
CA PHE A 75 5.34 3.34 -2.76
C PHE A 75 6.20 3.12 -4.01
N GLN A 76 6.99 4.12 -4.41
CA GLN A 76 7.89 4.03 -5.55
C GLN A 76 8.88 2.86 -5.38
N ASN A 77 9.51 2.75 -4.21
CA ASN A 77 10.45 1.67 -3.90
C ASN A 77 9.79 0.30 -4.00
N TRP A 78 8.58 0.13 -3.46
CA TRP A 78 7.83 -1.11 -3.59
C TRP A 78 7.50 -1.44 -5.05
N VAL A 79 7.04 -0.45 -5.83
CA VAL A 79 6.76 -0.65 -7.26
C VAL A 79 8.02 -1.04 -8.03
N PHE A 80 9.15 -0.37 -7.78
CA PHE A 80 10.40 -0.61 -8.50
C PHE A 80 11.13 -1.88 -8.09
N ALA A 81 11.06 -2.28 -6.82
CA ALA A 81 11.76 -3.44 -6.31
C ALA A 81 10.96 -4.74 -6.47
N GLU A 82 9.63 -4.66 -6.35
CA GLU A 82 8.76 -5.84 -6.30
C GLU A 82 7.86 -5.93 -7.53
N VAL A 83 7.03 -4.91 -7.78
CA VAL A 83 5.95 -4.99 -8.78
C VAL A 83 6.50 -5.07 -10.20
N LEU A 84 7.25 -4.06 -10.65
CA LEU A 84 7.75 -4.01 -12.03
C LEU A 84 8.71 -5.15 -12.36
N PRO A 85 9.66 -5.54 -11.48
CA PRO A 85 10.51 -6.69 -11.75
C PRO A 85 9.74 -7.99 -11.86
N SER A 86 8.69 -8.18 -11.06
CA SER A 86 7.81 -9.35 -11.16
C SER A 86 7.09 -9.37 -12.50
N ILE A 87 6.41 -8.29 -12.87
CA ILE A 87 5.72 -8.17 -14.16
C ILE A 87 6.69 -8.41 -15.33
N ARG A 88 7.89 -7.83 -15.29
CA ARG A 88 8.89 -8.02 -16.34
C ARG A 88 9.33 -9.49 -16.51
N LYS A 89 9.44 -10.23 -15.40
CA LYS A 89 9.92 -11.62 -15.40
C LYS A 89 8.82 -12.63 -15.73
N THR A 90 7.62 -12.43 -15.18
CA THR A 90 6.54 -13.44 -15.21
C THR A 90 5.37 -13.01 -16.10
N GLY A 91 5.34 -11.76 -16.56
CA GLY A 91 4.21 -11.17 -17.28
C GLY A 91 3.05 -10.71 -16.40
N SER A 92 3.11 -10.90 -15.07
CA SER A 92 2.02 -10.55 -14.16
C SER A 92 2.51 -10.20 -12.75
N TYR A 93 1.66 -9.53 -11.99
CA TYR A 93 1.86 -9.34 -10.56
C TYR A 93 0.58 -9.72 -9.82
N SER A 94 0.70 -10.65 -8.86
CA SER A 94 -0.40 -11.07 -8.01
C SER A 94 -0.05 -10.77 -6.56
N ALA A 95 -0.66 -9.72 -6.01
CA ALA A 95 -0.52 -9.38 -4.60
C ALA A 95 -0.94 -10.54 -3.68
N ARG A 96 -1.91 -11.35 -4.13
CA ARG A 96 -2.36 -12.56 -3.45
C ARG A 96 -1.21 -13.58 -3.33
N GLN A 97 -0.53 -13.88 -4.44
CA GLN A 97 0.58 -14.83 -4.46
C GLN A 97 1.73 -14.35 -3.58
N SER A 98 2.14 -13.07 -3.69
CA SER A 98 3.20 -12.48 -2.85
C SER A 98 2.87 -12.61 -1.35
N ALA A 99 1.63 -12.31 -0.95
CA ALA A 99 1.20 -12.42 0.45
C ALA A 99 1.13 -13.88 0.95
N TYR A 100 0.67 -14.83 0.13
CA TYR A 100 0.72 -16.26 0.49
C TYR A 100 2.15 -16.79 0.59
N GLU A 101 3.05 -16.37 -0.29
CA GLU A 101 4.46 -16.72 -0.23
C GLU A 101 5.14 -16.20 1.04
N GLU A 102 4.87 -14.94 1.42
CA GLU A 102 5.38 -14.39 2.68
C GLU A 102 4.83 -15.16 3.89
N LEU A 103 3.52 -15.46 3.90
CA LEU A 103 2.88 -16.25 4.94
C LEU A 103 3.50 -17.65 5.05
N ASN A 104 3.71 -18.33 3.93
CA ASN A 104 4.34 -19.65 3.86
C ASN A 104 5.78 -19.60 4.37
N ARG A 105 6.56 -18.57 3.99
CA ARG A 105 7.93 -18.36 4.47
C ARG A 105 7.99 -18.16 5.98
N LEU A 106 7.11 -17.33 6.54
CA LEU A 106 7.03 -17.09 7.99
C LEU A 106 6.63 -18.36 8.76
N CYS A 107 5.66 -19.13 8.23
CA CYS A 107 5.25 -20.40 8.84
C CYS A 107 6.38 -21.44 8.84
N MET A 108 7.14 -21.55 7.75
CA MET A 108 8.31 -22.44 7.66
C MET A 108 9.42 -22.02 8.64
N GLN A 109 9.70 -20.73 8.78
CA GLN A 109 10.69 -20.22 9.75
C GLN A 109 10.32 -20.56 11.20
N GLU A 110 9.02 -20.53 11.54
CA GLU A 110 8.56 -20.93 12.87
C GLU A 110 8.78 -22.43 13.12
N LYS A 111 8.51 -23.29 12.12
CA LYS A 111 8.73 -24.75 12.22
C LYS A 111 10.22 -25.08 12.40
N VAL A 112 11.08 -24.54 11.55
CA VAL A 112 12.55 -24.72 11.65
C VAL A 112 13.11 -24.22 12.98
N SER A 113 12.51 -23.16 13.53
CA SER A 113 12.91 -22.66 14.85
C SER A 113 12.62 -23.68 15.94
N LYS A 114 11.47 -24.39 15.92
CA LYS A 114 11.10 -25.41 16.92
C LYS A 114 12.10 -26.57 16.99
N ASP A 115 12.66 -26.96 15.85
CA ASP A 115 13.55 -28.12 15.75
C ASP A 115 15.00 -27.82 16.20
N LYS A 116 15.47 -26.57 16.13
CA LYS A 116 16.83 -26.15 16.53
C LYS A 116 17.00 -25.90 18.04
N GLY A 117 16.31 -26.65 18.89
CA GLY A 117 16.37 -26.48 20.34
C GLY A 117 17.67 -27.02 20.96
N THR A 118 18.75 -26.22 20.99
CA THR A 118 19.93 -26.51 21.82
C THR A 118 20.43 -25.25 22.56
N PHE A 119 20.13 -25.25 23.87
CA PHE A 119 20.75 -24.59 25.04
C PHE A 119 21.61 -23.31 24.88
N HIS A 120 21.06 -22.14 25.29
CA HIS A 120 21.73 -21.07 26.09
C HIS A 120 20.68 -20.04 26.57
N SER A 121 20.72 -19.67 27.85
CA SER A 121 19.70 -18.84 28.53
C SER A 121 19.56 -17.42 27.97
N LEU A 122 20.64 -16.79 27.53
CA LEU A 122 20.63 -15.46 26.90
C LEU A 122 19.93 -15.44 25.52
N GLY A 123 19.89 -16.57 24.82
CA GLY A 123 19.19 -16.70 23.53
C GLY A 123 17.66 -16.82 23.67
N MET A 124 17.15 -17.14 24.86
CA MET A 124 15.72 -17.40 25.11
C MET A 124 14.86 -16.14 24.96
N HIS A 125 15.31 -15.00 25.49
CA HIS A 125 14.53 -13.74 25.44
C HIS A 125 14.37 -13.21 24.02
N ARG A 126 15.46 -13.17 23.25
CA ARG A 126 15.45 -12.76 21.84
C ARG A 126 14.56 -13.68 21.00
N ARG A 127 14.67 -14.99 21.18
CA ARG A 127 13.85 -15.98 20.48
C ARG A 127 12.36 -15.86 20.83
N LYS A 128 12.03 -15.59 22.10
CA LYS A 128 10.63 -15.37 22.54
C LYS A 128 10.05 -14.11 21.88
N TYR A 129 10.84 -13.04 21.79
CA TYR A 129 10.48 -11.80 21.09
C TYR A 129 10.28 -12.04 19.59
N GLU A 130 11.23 -12.70 18.91
CA GLU A 130 11.15 -13.02 17.48
C GLU A 130 9.97 -13.93 17.16
N LYS A 131 9.68 -14.92 18.00
CA LYS A 131 8.50 -15.78 17.86
C LYS A 131 7.20 -15.00 18.01
N HIS A 132 7.12 -14.14 19.03
CA HIS A 132 5.95 -13.28 19.22
C HIS A 132 5.75 -12.32 18.03
N LEU A 133 6.83 -11.72 17.54
CA LEU A 133 6.81 -10.83 16.39
C LEU A 133 6.36 -11.57 15.12
N ASN A 134 6.89 -12.76 14.86
CA ASN A 134 6.48 -13.57 13.71
C ASN A 134 5.02 -14.02 13.82
N ALA A 135 4.53 -14.40 15.02
CA ALA A 135 3.12 -14.72 15.22
C ALA A 135 2.21 -13.52 14.90
N LYS A 136 2.60 -12.32 15.34
CA LYS A 136 1.89 -11.08 15.01
C LYS A 136 1.89 -10.81 13.51
N ARG A 137 3.04 -10.98 12.83
CA ARG A 137 3.16 -10.85 11.36
C ARG A 137 2.25 -11.84 10.62
N ILE A 138 2.23 -13.10 11.05
CA ILE A 138 1.36 -14.15 10.49
C ILE A 138 -0.11 -13.76 10.66
N GLN A 139 -0.51 -13.31 11.84
CA GLN A 139 -1.88 -12.88 12.11
C GLN A 139 -2.28 -11.68 11.24
N THR A 140 -1.41 -10.68 11.11
CA THR A 140 -1.65 -9.51 10.25
C THR A 140 -1.73 -9.91 8.78
N CYS A 141 -0.84 -10.77 8.28
CA CYS A 141 -0.91 -11.26 6.88
C CYS A 141 -2.20 -12.02 6.62
N LYS A 142 -2.64 -12.88 7.55
CA LYS A 142 -3.94 -13.58 7.44
C LYS A 142 -5.12 -12.63 7.42
N ALA A 143 -5.15 -11.63 8.31
CA ALA A 143 -6.21 -10.64 8.36
C ALA A 143 -6.26 -9.79 7.08
N ASN A 144 -5.10 -9.34 6.58
CA ASN A 144 -5.01 -8.57 5.35
C ASN A 144 -5.44 -9.38 4.12
N LEU A 145 -5.08 -10.67 4.08
CA LEU A 145 -5.57 -11.60 3.05
C LEU A 145 -7.08 -11.76 3.14
N GLN A 146 -7.67 -11.92 4.33
CA GLN A 146 -9.12 -12.08 4.49
C GLN A 146 -9.90 -10.81 4.09
N ILE A 147 -9.46 -9.63 4.57
CA ILE A 147 -10.11 -8.33 4.32
C ILE A 147 -10.09 -7.97 2.82
N ALA A 148 -9.05 -8.36 2.09
CA ALA A 148 -8.97 -8.11 0.65
C ALA A 148 -10.02 -8.88 -0.17
N PHE A 149 -10.70 -9.88 0.41
CA PHE A 149 -11.58 -10.79 -0.34
C PHE A 149 -13.03 -10.86 0.19
N ASP A 150 -13.35 -10.37 1.40
CA ASP A 150 -14.76 -10.24 1.84
C ASP A 150 -15.51 -9.11 1.08
N GLY A 151 -14.80 -8.24 0.35
CA GLY A 151 -15.38 -7.20 -0.51
C GLY A 151 -15.84 -7.68 -1.90
N LEU A 152 -15.75 -8.97 -2.22
CA LEU A 152 -16.17 -9.54 -3.52
C LEU A 152 -17.47 -10.37 -3.43
N HIS A 153 -18.13 -10.42 -2.26
CA HIS A 153 -19.37 -11.18 -2.04
C HIS A 153 -20.62 -10.31 -1.86
N HIS A 154 -20.55 -9.03 -2.26
CA HIS A 154 -21.73 -8.17 -2.36
C HIS A 154 -21.89 -7.73 -3.83
N GLU A 155 -22.39 -8.66 -4.64
CA GLU A 155 -23.21 -8.37 -5.82
C GLU A 155 -24.68 -8.34 -5.40
#